data_AF-A0A1J3I366-F1
#
_entry.id   AF-A0A1J3I366-F1
#
_cell.length_a   1.000
_cell.length_b   1.000
_cell.length_c   1.000
_cell.angle_alpha   90.00
_cell.angle_beta   90.00
_cell.angle_gamma   90.00
#
_symmetry.space_group_name_H-M   'P 1'
#
loop_
_entity.id
_entity.type
_entity.pdbx_description
1 polymer ?
#
loop_
_entity_poly.entity_id
_entity_poly.type
_entity_poly.pdbx_seq_one_letter_code
_entity_poly.pdbx_strand_id
1 'polypeptide(L)' 'SFYEPIHVTEFISKFMNLRDFSRPLKDSDRVKVKKVLRNLRVHLAQFNYERSSKITGISNCPISQLSFTLEDNTQKTV' A
#
# COMPACT_ATOMS: atom_id res chain seq x y z
N SER A 1 -18.30 10.34 -16.46
CA SER A 1 -18.06 8.89 -16.50
C SER A 1 -18.04 8.35 -15.09
N PHE A 2 -18.78 7.28 -14.82
CA PHE A 2 -18.74 6.56 -13.54
C PHE A 2 -17.71 5.43 -13.67
N TYR A 3 -16.72 5.41 -12.79
CA TYR A 3 -15.68 4.39 -12.77
C TYR A 3 -15.82 3.57 -11.51
N GLU A 4 -15.76 2.25 -11.65
CA GLU A 4 -15.79 1.33 -10.52
C GLU A 4 -14.51 1.47 -9.67
N PRO A 5 -14.60 1.54 -8.33
CA PRO A 5 -13.42 1.50 -7.49
C PRO A 5 -12.71 0.14 -7.59
N ILE A 6 -11.40 0.16 -7.76
CA ILE A 6 -10.56 -1.05 -7.83
C ILE A 6 -9.60 -1.05 -6.64
N HIS A 7 -9.46 -2.19 -5.97
CA HIS A 7 -8.48 -2.35 -4.91
C HIS A 7 -7.06 -2.20 -5.44
N VAL A 8 -6.19 -1.54 -4.67
CA VAL A 8 -4.78 -1.32 -5.05
C VAL A 8 -4.06 -2.65 -5.33
N THR A 9 -4.35 -3.69 -4.57
CA THR A 9 -3.81 -5.05 -4.76
C THR A 9 -4.23 -5.65 -6.10
N GLU A 10 -5.50 -5.51 -6.47
CA GLU A 10 -6.04 -5.99 -7.75
C GLU A 10 -5.46 -5.19 -8.93
N PHE A 11 -5.34 -3.87 -8.78
CA PHE A 11 -4.70 -3.02 -9.77
C PHE A 11 -3.26 -3.46 -10.06
N ILE A 12 -2.46 -3.72 -9.02
CA ILE A 12 -1.09 -4.21 -9.16
C ILE A 12 -1.07 -5.61 -9.78
N SER A 13 -1.96 -6.50 -9.34
CA SER A 13 -2.07 -7.86 -9.88
C SER A 13 -2.27 -7.86 -11.39
N LYS A 14 -3.25 -7.07 -11.87
CA LYS A 14 -3.58 -6.94 -13.30
C LYS A 14 -2.47 -6.23 -14.07
N PHE A 15 -1.92 -5.15 -13.52
CA PHE A 15 -0.92 -4.34 -14.22
C PHE A 15 0.45 -5.03 -14.34
N MET A 16 0.83 -5.83 -13.33
CA MET A 16 2.13 -6.47 -13.25
C MET A 16 2.10 -7.99 -13.46
N ASN A 17 0.93 -8.57 -13.74
CA ASN A 17 0.70 -10.02 -13.84
C ASN A 17 1.18 -10.80 -12.60
N LEU A 18 1.05 -10.19 -11.41
CA LEU A 18 1.41 -10.81 -10.14
C LEU A 18 0.23 -11.65 -9.65
N ARG A 19 0.43 -12.97 -9.56
CA ARG A 19 -0.62 -13.93 -9.20
C ARG A 19 -0.66 -14.30 -7.71
N ASP A 20 0.45 -14.12 -6.99
CA ASP A 20 0.58 -14.55 -5.59
C ASP A 20 1.12 -13.42 -4.70
N PHE A 21 0.30 -12.95 -3.77
CA PHE A 21 0.66 -12.02 -2.69
C PHE A 21 0.71 -12.69 -1.31
N SER A 22 0.52 -14.01 -1.23
CA SER A 22 0.68 -14.76 0.03
C SER A 22 2.13 -14.80 0.49
N ARG A 23 3.06 -14.63 -0.45
CA ARG A 23 4.51 -14.58 -0.22
C ARG A 23 5.03 -13.14 -0.34
N PRO A 24 6.12 -12.80 0.36
CA PRO A 24 6.82 -11.54 0.15
C PRO A 24 7.20 -11.36 -1.32
N LEU A 25 7.00 -10.15 -1.83
CA LEU A 25 7.40 -9.79 -3.19
C LEU A 25 8.92 -9.85 -3.34
N LYS A 26 9.39 -10.31 -4.50
CA LYS A 26 10.81 -10.23 -4.86
C LYS A 26 11.26 -8.77 -4.95
N ASP A 27 12.52 -8.49 -4.64
CA ASP A 27 13.03 -7.11 -4.66
C ASP A 27 12.86 -6.42 -6.02
N SER A 28 12.99 -7.16 -7.13
CA SER A 28 12.71 -6.64 -8.47
C SER A 28 11.27 -6.14 -8.64
N ASP A 29 10.31 -6.89 -8.09
CA ASP A 29 8.89 -6.58 -8.18
C ASP A 29 8.54 -5.45 -7.22
N ARG A 30 9.15 -5.41 -6.03
CA ARG A 30 9.00 -4.31 -5.07
C ARG A 30 9.39 -2.96 -5.67
N VAL A 31 10.49 -2.89 -6.42
CA VAL A 31 10.92 -1.66 -7.10
C VAL A 31 9.90 -1.23 -8.15
N LYS A 32 9.35 -2.17 -8.93
CA LYS A 32 8.32 -1.90 -9.94
C LYS A 32 7.01 -1.44 -9.29
N VAL A 33 6.52 -2.14 -8.27
CA VAL A 33 5.31 -1.77 -7.52
C VAL A 33 5.46 -0.37 -6.93
N LYS A 34 6.60 -0.08 -6.28
CA LYS A 34 6.89 1.24 -5.72
C LYS A 34 6.84 2.34 -6.78
N LYS A 35 7.34 2.08 -8.00
CA LYS A 35 7.29 3.04 -9.11
C LYS A 35 5.87 3.25 -9.62
N VAL A 36 5.11 2.17 -9.82
CA VAL A 36 3.74 2.21 -10.35
C VAL A 36 2.80 2.94 -9.40
N LEU A 37 2.93 2.71 -8.09
CA LEU A 37 2.05 3.34 -7.11
C LEU A 37 2.45 4.78 -6.77
N ARG A 38 3.68 5.20 -7.10
CA ARG A 38 4.17 6.52 -6.72
C ARG A 38 3.29 7.60 -7.34
N ASN A 39 2.83 8.53 -6.51
CA ASN A 39 1.96 9.65 -6.86
C ASN A 39 0.50 9.32 -7.16
N LEU A 40 0.05 8.06 -7.03
CA LEU A 40 -1.37 7.74 -7.13
C LEU A 40 -2.13 8.23 -5.89
N ARG A 41 -3.31 8.82 -6.09
CA ARG A 41 -4.24 9.15 -5.00
C ARG A 41 -5.18 7.98 -4.81
N VAL A 42 -5.25 7.46 -3.58
CA VAL A 42 -6.07 6.29 -3.24
C VAL A 42 -7.06 6.65 -2.14
N HIS A 43 -8.24 6.05 -2.19
CA HIS A 43 -9.22 6.11 -1.11
C HIS A 43 -8.86 5.08 -0.03
N LEU A 44 -9.01 5.46 1.25
CA LEU A 44 -8.71 4.61 2.39
C LEU A 44 -10.00 3.97 2.93
N ALA A 45 -10.24 2.71 2.54
CA ALA A 45 -11.48 1.99 2.86
C ALA A 45 -11.66 1.62 4.36
N GLN A 46 -10.58 1.65 5.15
CA GLN A 46 -10.61 1.25 6.57
C GLN A 46 -11.07 2.36 7.52
N PHE A 47 -11.19 3.59 7.05
CA PHE A 47 -11.68 4.69 7.86
C PHE A 47 -13.19 4.83 7.70
N ASN A 48 -13.90 5.11 8.80
CA ASN A 48 -15.36 5.34 8.79
C ASN A 48 -15.77 6.65 8.09
N TYR A 49 -14.84 7.36 7.46
CA TYR A 49 -15.06 8.60 6.73
C TYR A 49 -14.23 8.61 5.46
N GLU A 50 -14.70 9.36 4.47
CA GLU A 50 -14.03 9.47 3.18
C GLU A 50 -12.69 10.17 3.33
N ARG A 51 -11.61 9.38 3.26
CA ARG A 51 -10.24 9.89 3.28
C ARG A 51 -9.49 9.38 2.07
N SER A 52 -8.92 10.30 1.31
CA SER A 52 -8.01 9.96 0.21
C SER A 52 -6.61 10.49 0.51
N SER A 53 -5.59 9.69 0.17
CA SER A 53 -4.19 10.02 0.40
C SER A 53 -3.36 9.73 -0.84
N LYS A 54 -2.32 10.54 -1.05
CA LYS A 54 -1.34 10.32 -2.11
C LYS A 54 -0.28 9.33 -1.64
N ILE A 55 -0.03 8.29 -2.43
CA ILE A 55 1.06 7.35 -2.15
C ILE A 55 2.39 8.04 -2.45
N THR A 56 3.19 8.24 -1.42
CA THR A 56 4.55 8.81 -1.52
C THR A 56 5.61 7.73 -1.70
N GLY A 57 5.38 6.56 -1.12
CA GLY A 57 6.27 5.41 -1.19
C GLY A 57 5.65 4.16 -0.58
N ILE A 58 6.43 3.08 -0.60
CA ILE A 58 6.09 1.80 0.03
C ILE A 58 7.19 1.50 1.05
N SER A 59 6.81 0.97 2.20
CA SER A 59 7.74 0.57 3.25
C SER A 59 8.70 -0.54 2.78
N ASN A 60 9.92 -0.50 3.32
CA ASN A 60 10.92 -1.53 3.11
C ASN A 60 10.71 -2.74 4.05
N CYS A 61 9.88 -2.62 5.08
CA CYS A 61 9.58 -3.69 6.03
C CYS A 61 8.12 -4.18 5.85
N PRO A 62 7.83 -5.46 6.15
CA PRO A 62 6.46 -5.97 6.20
C PRO A 62 5.66 -5.26 7.30
N ILE A 63 4.33 -5.28 7.19
CA ILE A 63 3.43 -4.61 8.15
C ILE A 63 3.62 -5.09 9.59
N SER A 64 3.91 -6.37 9.79
CA SER A 64 4.19 -6.97 11.09
C SER A 64 5.44 -6.41 11.80
N GLN A 65 6.30 -5.71 11.07
CA GLN A 65 7.54 -5.10 11.57
C GLN A 65 7.52 -3.58 11.48
N LEU A 66 6.40 -2.98 11.05
CA LEU A 66 6.26 -1.53 10.99
C LEU A 66 5.84 -1.01 12.36
N SER A 67 6.72 -0.27 13.02
CA SER A 67 6.42 0.45 14.26
C SER A 67 6.50 1.96 14.08
N PHE A 68 5.75 2.68 14.91
CA PHE A 68 5.78 4.13 15.01
C PHE A 68 5.76 4.55 16.47
N THR A 69 6.40 5.68 16.76
CA THR A 69 6.45 6.28 18.10
C THR A 69 5.24 7.19 18.29
N LEU A 70 4.53 7.01 19.39
CA LEU A 70 3.46 7.89 19.83
C LEU A 70 4.03 9.10 20.59
N GLU A 71 3.19 10.12 20.83
CA GLU A 71 3.57 11.33 21.57
C GLU A 71 4.04 11.04 23.00
N ASP A 72 3.60 9.92 23.59
CA ASP A 72 3.98 9.44 24.91
C ASP A 72 5.30 8.63 24.92
N ASN A 73 6.06 8.65 23.82
CA ASN A 73 7.29 7.87 23.58
C ASN A 73 7.09 6.34 23.59
N THR A 74 5.85 5.84 23.55
CA THR A 74 5.60 4.41 23.39
C THR A 74 5.71 4.02 21.91
N GLN A 75 6.24 2.82 21.64
CA GLN A 75 6.25 2.25 20.29
C GLN A 75 5.02 1.37 20.09
N LYS A 76 4.31 1.58 18.98
CA LYS A 76 3.23 0.71 18.53
C LYS A 76 3.51 0.17 17.14
N THR A 77 3.18 -1.11 16.95
CA THR A 77 3.16 -1.74 15.63
C THR A 77 1.83 -1.38 14.94
N VAL A 78 1.89 -1.20 13.61
CA VAL A 78 0.72 -0.87 12.75
C VAL A 78 -0.39 -1.91 12.84
#